data_AF-A0A7S4GAF0-F1
#
_entry.id   AF-A0A7S4GAF0-F1
#
_cell.length_a   1.000
_cell.length_b   1.000
_cell.length_c   1.000
_cell.angle_alpha   90.00
_cell.angle_beta   90.00
_cell.angle_gamma   90.00
#
_symmetry.space_group_name_H-M   'P 1'
#
loop_
_entity.id
_entity.type
_entity.pdbx_description
1 polymer ?
#
loop_
_entity_poly.entity_id
_entity_poly.type
_entity_poly.pdbx_seq_one_letter_code
_entity_poly.pdbx_strand_id
1 'polypeptide(L)'
;PLRAGGLLQRLQLVFVALATAACVCPLRLWPAAGMLRREHVVMVGVVASRVGLWGFDLCERQALQQACVAAGGSEGGARASDGTVALFATEKALTELAGLAMLAASLPLSDPEAFGALAALSLAAVTGAAALIACADSGKFQRTILPA
;
A
#
# COMPACT_ATOMS: atom_id res chain seq x y z
N PRO A 1 3.10 -15.73 -4.48
CA PRO A 1 2.38 -14.43 -4.39
C PRO A 1 2.76 -13.59 -3.14
N LEU A 2 2.56 -14.09 -1.91
CA LEU A 2 2.76 -13.29 -0.68
C LEU A 2 4.17 -12.71 -0.52
N ARG A 3 5.23 -13.51 -0.75
CA ARG A 3 6.62 -13.03 -0.69
C ARG A 3 6.94 -11.96 -1.75
N ALA A 4 6.36 -12.09 -2.95
CA ALA A 4 6.53 -11.12 -4.03
C ALA A 4 5.77 -9.82 -3.70
N GLY A 5 4.55 -9.93 -3.15
CA GLY A 5 3.79 -8.80 -2.62
C GLY A 5 4.58 -8.04 -1.55
N GLY A 6 5.13 -8.73 -0.55
CA GLY A 6 5.95 -8.10 0.49
C GLY A 6 7.18 -7.36 -0.06
N LEU A 7 7.82 -7.86 -1.12
CA LEU A 7 8.91 -7.16 -1.80
C LEU A 7 8.42 -5.88 -2.50
N LEU A 8 7.30 -5.96 -3.22
CA LEU A 8 6.69 -4.84 -3.93
C LEU A 8 6.19 -3.75 -2.98
N GLN A 9 5.67 -4.13 -1.81
CA GLN A 9 5.31 -3.21 -0.73
C GLN A 9 6.53 -2.46 -0.18
N ARG A 10 7.66 -3.16 0.04
CA ARG A 10 8.91 -2.53 0.49
C ARG A 10 9.44 -1.56 -0.56
N LEU A 11 9.36 -1.94 -1.84
CA LEU A 11 9.75 -1.08 -2.95
C LEU A 11 8.89 0.20 -2.98
N GLN A 12 7.57 0.07 -2.84
CA GLN A 12 6.66 1.20 -2.70
C GLN A 12 7.06 2.09 -1.52
N LEU A 13 7.29 1.52 -0.34
CA LEU A 13 7.69 2.26 0.86
C LEU A 13 8.97 3.07 0.64
N VAL A 14 9.98 2.49 -0.01
CA VAL A 14 11.23 3.19 -0.34
C VAL A 14 10.96 4.40 -1.23
N PHE A 15 10.17 4.25 -2.29
CA PHE A 15 9.88 5.35 -3.21
C PHE A 15 9.01 6.44 -2.58
N VAL A 16 8.03 6.07 -1.75
CA VAL A 16 7.26 7.05 -0.96
C VAL A 16 8.16 7.79 0.02
N ALA A 17 9.06 7.08 0.72
CA ALA A 17 10.00 7.70 1.65
C ALA A 17 10.94 8.69 0.95
N LEU A 18 11.45 8.33 -0.24
CA LEU A 18 12.29 9.21 -1.05
C LEU A 18 11.51 10.45 -1.53
N ALA A 19 10.28 10.28 -2.00
CA ALA A 19 9.42 11.39 -2.43
C ALA A 19 9.10 12.32 -1.24
N THR A 20 8.74 11.77 -0.08
CA THR A 20 8.46 12.54 1.14
C THR A 20 9.70 13.26 1.64
N ALA A 21 10.86 12.60 1.66
CA ALA A 21 12.12 13.24 2.00
C ALA A 21 12.41 14.40 1.04
N ALA A 22 12.19 14.21 -0.26
CA ALA A 22 12.27 15.28 -1.23
C ALA A 22 11.29 16.41 -0.92
N CYS A 23 10.05 16.17 -0.46
CA CYS A 23 9.08 17.21 -0.10
C CYS A 23 9.37 17.96 1.21
N VAL A 24 10.02 17.32 2.18
CA VAL A 24 10.24 17.92 3.52
C VAL A 24 11.66 18.49 3.67
N CYS A 25 12.61 18.06 2.83
CA CYS A 25 13.99 18.54 2.90
C CYS A 25 14.07 20.07 2.70
N PRO A 26 14.76 20.82 3.58
CA PRO A 26 15.03 22.24 3.37
C PRO A 26 15.75 22.49 2.04
N LEU A 27 15.34 23.54 1.30
CA LEU A 27 15.95 23.92 0.01
C LEU A 27 17.47 24.13 0.10
N ARG A 28 17.99 24.52 1.26
CA ARG A 28 19.42 24.73 1.53
C ARG A 28 20.25 23.44 1.49
N LEU A 29 19.61 22.29 1.71
CA LEU A 29 20.25 20.98 1.70
C LEU A 29 20.07 20.26 0.35
N TRP A 30 19.31 20.85 -0.58
CA TRP A 30 19.16 20.31 -1.92
C TRP A 30 20.46 20.54 -2.71
N PRO A 31 20.97 19.53 -3.45
CA PRO A 31 22.16 19.71 -4.25
C PRO A 31 21.96 20.87 -5.24
N ALA A 32 22.80 21.90 -5.13
CA ALA A 32 22.75 23.09 -5.99
C ALA A 32 23.09 22.79 -7.46
N ALA A 33 23.57 21.58 -7.76
CA ALA A 33 23.88 21.13 -9.11
C ALA A 33 22.57 20.90 -9.88
N GLY A 34 22.32 21.73 -10.90
CA GLY A 34 21.09 21.77 -11.71
C GLY A 34 20.71 20.50 -12.50
N MET A 35 21.21 19.32 -12.14
CA MET A 35 20.88 18.05 -12.80
C MET A 35 19.60 17.39 -12.28
N LEU A 36 19.18 17.63 -11.04
CA LEU A 36 17.97 17.01 -10.47
C LEU A 36 17.11 18.06 -9.79
N ARG A 37 16.12 18.57 -10.54
CA ARG A 37 15.09 19.41 -9.94
C ARG A 37 14.21 18.58 -8.99
N ARG A 38 13.81 19.18 -7.89
CA ARG A 38 13.07 18.55 -6.79
C ARG A 38 11.75 17.94 -7.25
N GLU A 39 11.05 18.64 -8.13
CA GLU A 39 9.82 18.18 -8.77
C GLU A 39 10.02 16.87 -9.53
N HIS A 40 11.15 16.67 -10.22
CA HIS A 40 11.43 15.43 -10.93
C HIS A 40 11.63 14.27 -9.97
N VAL A 41 12.32 14.48 -8.85
CA VAL A 41 12.52 13.45 -7.83
C VAL A 41 11.19 13.04 -7.21
N VAL A 42 10.34 14.01 -6.87
CA VAL A 42 8.99 13.75 -6.36
C VAL A 42 8.17 12.97 -7.39
N MET A 43 8.15 13.41 -8.65
CA MET A 43 7.38 12.73 -9.71
C MET A 43 7.87 11.31 -9.98
N VAL A 44 9.19 11.10 -10.06
CA VAL A 44 9.78 9.76 -10.21
C VAL A 44 9.41 8.87 -9.01
N GLY A 45 9.49 9.40 -7.79
CA GLY A 45 9.07 8.68 -6.59
C GLY A 45 7.59 8.30 -6.62
N VAL A 46 6.71 9.21 -7.05
CA VAL A 46 5.28 8.92 -7.22
C VAL A 46 5.07 7.82 -8.26
N VAL A 47 5.65 7.95 -9.46
CA VAL A 47 5.50 6.94 -10.53
C VAL A 47 6.02 5.57 -10.08
N ALA A 48 7.21 5.52 -9.50
CA ALA A 48 7.81 4.27 -9.04
C ALA A 48 7.03 3.65 -7.87
N SER A 49 6.50 4.47 -6.95
CA SER A 49 5.63 3.98 -5.87
C SER A 49 4.32 3.39 -6.40
N ARG A 50 3.76 3.94 -7.49
CA ARG A 50 2.57 3.37 -8.16
C ARG A 50 2.82 2.00 -8.76
N VAL A 51 4.00 1.78 -9.35
CA VAL A 51 4.38 0.46 -9.86
C VAL A 51 4.45 -0.56 -8.72
N GLY A 52 5.07 -0.19 -7.59
CA GLY A 52 5.12 -1.02 -6.39
C GLY A 52 3.73 -1.35 -5.84
N LEU A 53 2.89 -0.32 -5.69
CA LEU A 53 1.51 -0.46 -5.20
C LEU A 53 0.68 -1.37 -6.10
N TRP A 54 0.72 -1.16 -7.41
CA TRP A 54 -0.06 -1.94 -8.36
C TRP A 54 0.39 -3.40 -8.40
N GLY A 55 1.71 -3.63 -8.34
CA GLY A 55 2.24 -4.98 -8.23
C GLY A 55 1.84 -5.69 -6.92
N PHE A 56 1.85 -4.96 -5.80
CA PHE A 56 1.37 -5.47 -4.51
C PHE A 56 -0.11 -5.86 -4.58
N ASP A 57 -0.95 -4.96 -5.08
CA ASP A 57 -2.40 -5.12 -5.26
C ASP A 57 -2.75 -6.36 -6.13
N LEU A 58 -2.01 -6.59 -7.21
CA LEU A 58 -2.16 -7.80 -8.03
C LEU A 58 -1.77 -9.08 -7.27
N CYS A 59 -0.66 -9.04 -6.51
CA CYS A 59 -0.21 -10.20 -5.72
C CYS A 59 -1.19 -10.54 -4.59
N GLU A 60 -1.76 -9.54 -3.94
CA GLU A 60 -2.76 -9.69 -2.88
C GLU A 60 -4.04 -10.32 -3.43
N ARG A 61 -4.60 -9.75 -4.50
CA ARG A 61 -5.81 -10.32 -5.13
C ARG A 61 -5.60 -11.75 -5.60
N GLN A 62 -4.44 -12.06 -6.19
CA GLN A 62 -4.13 -13.43 -6.58
C GLN A 62 -4.09 -14.37 -5.37
N ALA A 63 -3.52 -13.94 -4.23
CA ALA A 63 -3.49 -14.73 -3.01
C ALA A 63 -4.91 -14.97 -2.44
N LEU A 64 -5.75 -13.94 -2.41
CA LEU A 64 -7.15 -14.04 -1.97
C LEU A 64 -7.97 -14.96 -2.87
N GLN A 65 -7.83 -14.84 -4.19
CA GLN A 65 -8.49 -15.71 -5.16
C GLN A 65 -8.08 -17.18 -4.97
N GLN A 66 -6.77 -17.45 -4.80
CA GLN A 66 -6.27 -18.80 -4.55
C GLN A 66 -6.81 -19.39 -3.23
N ALA A 67 -6.87 -18.59 -2.17
CA ALA A 67 -7.45 -19.03 -0.89
C ALA A 67 -8.94 -19.37 -1.02
N CYS A 68 -9.71 -18.57 -1.76
CA CYS A 68 -11.13 -18.85 -2.00
C CYS A 68 -11.36 -20.11 -2.84
N VAL A 69 -10.54 -20.34 -3.87
CA VAL A 69 -10.60 -21.57 -4.68
C VAL A 69 -10.24 -22.79 -3.84
N ALA A 70 -9.22 -22.71 -2.97
CA ALA A 70 -8.85 -23.80 -2.08
C ALA A 70 -9.95 -24.11 -1.05
N ALA A 71 -10.62 -23.09 -0.51
CA ALA A 71 -11.73 -23.25 0.43
C ALA A 71 -13.01 -23.81 -0.22
N GLY A 72 -13.20 -23.59 -1.53
CA GLY A 72 -14.35 -24.09 -2.32
C GLY A 72 -14.13 -25.47 -2.95
N GLY A 73 -13.03 -26.16 -2.62
CA GLY A 73 -12.67 -27.46 -3.19
C GLY A 73 -13.46 -28.64 -2.60
N SER A 74 -14.76 -28.71 -2.87
CA SER A 74 -15.48 -29.99 -2.99
C SER A 74 -16.77 -29.78 -3.79
N GLU A 75 -16.82 -30.42 -4.96
CA GLU A 75 -17.97 -30.57 -5.85
C GLU A 75 -18.37 -29.36 -6.73
N GLY A 76 -17.91 -29.41 -7.98
CA GLY A 76 -18.74 -29.10 -9.16
C GLY A 76 -19.33 -27.69 -9.26
N GLY A 77 -18.50 -26.72 -9.65
CA GLY A 77 -18.98 -25.48 -10.26
C GLY A 77 -19.17 -24.32 -9.29
N ALA A 78 -18.14 -23.47 -9.20
CA ALA A 78 -18.15 -22.02 -8.97
C ALA A 78 -19.42 -21.37 -8.35
N ARG A 79 -19.96 -21.89 -7.25
CA ARG A 79 -20.70 -21.04 -6.32
C ARG A 79 -19.64 -20.35 -5.48
N ALA A 80 -19.37 -19.08 -5.80
CA ALA A 80 -18.72 -18.19 -4.83
C ALA A 80 -19.49 -18.36 -3.53
N SER A 81 -18.86 -18.96 -2.52
CA SER A 81 -19.51 -19.08 -1.22
C SER A 81 -19.86 -17.67 -0.75
N ASP A 82 -21.00 -17.49 -0.07
CA ASP A 82 -21.41 -16.16 0.41
C ASP A 82 -20.29 -15.48 1.21
N GLY A 83 -19.42 -16.26 1.86
CA GLY A 83 -18.22 -15.79 2.56
C GLY A 83 -17.15 -15.15 1.64
N THR A 84 -16.91 -15.69 0.45
CA THR A 84 -15.98 -15.09 -0.53
C THR A 84 -16.50 -13.75 -1.04
N VAL A 85 -17.80 -13.67 -1.34
CA VAL A 85 -18.44 -12.42 -1.80
C VAL A 85 -18.38 -11.35 -0.70
N ALA A 86 -18.68 -11.73 0.54
CA ALA A 86 -18.60 -10.83 1.69
C ALA A 86 -17.17 -10.31 1.95
N LEU A 87 -16.14 -11.14 1.74
CA LEU A 87 -14.75 -10.75 1.91
C LEU A 87 -14.35 -9.67 0.90
N PHE A 88 -14.62 -9.87 -0.40
CA PHE A 88 -14.32 -8.87 -1.43
C PHE A 88 -15.16 -7.59 -1.28
N ALA A 89 -16.42 -7.71 -0.84
CA ALA A 89 -17.26 -6.55 -0.53
C ALA A 89 -16.67 -5.72 0.63
N THR A 90 -16.14 -6.40 1.65
CA THR A 90 -15.49 -5.74 2.80
C THR A 90 -14.19 -5.05 2.38
N GLU A 91 -13.34 -5.71 1.58
CA GLU A 91 -12.11 -5.13 1.02
C GLU A 91 -12.42 -3.85 0.22
N LYS A 92 -13.45 -3.91 -0.64
CA LYS A 92 -13.92 -2.76 -1.40
C LYS A 92 -14.38 -1.63 -0.49
N ALA A 93 -15.22 -1.90 0.50
CA ALA A 93 -15.72 -0.89 1.43
C ALA A 93 -14.58 -0.21 2.22
N LEU A 94 -13.59 -0.97 2.68
CA LEU A 94 -12.40 -0.43 3.36
C LEU A 94 -11.56 0.44 2.41
N THR A 95 -11.43 0.03 1.15
CA THR A 95 -10.71 0.82 0.13
C THR A 95 -11.41 2.16 -0.15
N GLU A 96 -12.74 2.14 -0.27
CA GLU A 96 -13.54 3.37 -0.45
C GLU A 96 -13.44 4.28 0.77
N LEU A 97 -13.48 3.72 1.98
CA LEU A 97 -13.31 4.47 3.23
C LEU A 97 -11.91 5.09 3.33
N ALA A 98 -10.86 4.38 2.93
CA ALA A 98 -9.51 4.92 2.86
C ALA A 98 -9.41 6.07 1.84
N GLY A 99 -10.09 5.95 0.69
CA GLY A 99 -10.21 7.01 -0.31
C GLY A 99 -10.90 8.26 0.25
N LEU A 100 -12.01 8.09 0.97
CA LEU A 100 -12.72 9.19 1.64
C LEU A 100 -11.86 9.83 2.73
N ALA A 101 -11.12 9.04 3.51
CA ALA A 101 -10.21 9.56 4.54
C ALA A 101 -9.08 10.40 3.94
N MET A 102 -8.50 9.96 2.82
CA MET A 102 -7.52 10.74 2.06
C MET A 102 -8.10 12.06 1.54
N LEU A 103 -9.31 12.02 0.97
CA LEU A 103 -10.00 13.21 0.52
C LEU A 103 -10.25 14.18 1.68
N ALA A 104 -10.79 13.68 2.79
CA ALA A 104 -11.06 14.48 3.99
C ALA A 104 -9.77 15.11 4.57
N ALA A 105 -8.65 14.38 4.57
CA ALA A 105 -7.36 14.89 5.01
C ALA A 105 -6.79 15.97 4.05
N SER A 106 -7.14 15.92 2.76
CA SER A 106 -6.68 16.90 1.77
C SER A 106 -7.42 18.24 1.85
N LEU A 107 -8.68 18.25 2.31
CA LEU A 107 -9.49 19.47 2.39
C LEU A 107 -8.90 20.57 3.30
N PRO A 108 -8.47 20.28 4.55
CA PRO A 108 -7.83 21.29 5.40
C PRO A 108 -6.37 21.58 5.02
N LEU A 109 -5.77 20.78 4.13
CA LEU A 109 -4.36 20.88 3.70
C LEU A 109 -4.24 21.22 2.21
N SER A 110 -5.18 22.00 1.69
CA SER A 110 -5.25 22.38 0.27
C SER A 110 -4.12 23.31 -0.17
N ASP A 111 -3.42 23.94 0.76
CA ASP A 111 -2.33 24.86 0.46
C ASP A 111 -1.07 24.12 -0.03
N PRO A 112 -0.39 24.60 -1.08
CA PRO A 112 0.85 23.99 -1.57
C PRO A 112 1.94 23.85 -0.51
N GLU A 113 1.98 24.75 0.47
CA GLU A 113 2.94 24.70 1.58
C GLU A 113 2.69 23.50 2.52
N ALA A 114 1.45 23.03 2.59
CA ALA A 114 1.07 21.87 3.39
C ALA A 114 1.35 20.53 2.68
N PHE A 115 1.81 20.55 1.42
CA PHE A 115 2.06 19.34 0.63
C PHE A 115 3.07 18.37 1.30
N GLY A 116 4.08 18.91 1.99
CA GLY A 116 5.03 18.09 2.75
C GLY A 116 4.36 17.29 3.89
N ALA A 117 3.36 17.88 4.55
CA ALA A 117 2.60 17.20 5.60
C ALA A 117 1.72 16.07 5.02
N LEU A 118 1.08 16.30 3.87
CA LEU A 118 0.33 15.27 3.15
C LEU A 118 1.22 14.10 2.70
N ALA A 119 2.44 14.41 2.22
CA ALA A 119 3.42 13.39 1.87
C ALA A 119 3.91 12.60 3.10
N ALA A 120 4.07 13.25 4.25
CA ALA A 120 4.42 12.59 5.50
C ALA A 120 3.29 11.69 6.03
N LEU A 121 2.04 12.15 5.95
CA LEU A 121 0.86 11.34 6.29
C LEU A 121 0.75 10.09 5.41
N SER A 122 1.01 10.25 4.10
CA SER A 122 1.05 9.14 3.14
C SER A 122 2.15 8.14 3.50
N LEU A 123 3.34 8.61 3.85
CA LEU A 123 4.43 7.74 4.29
C LEU A 123 4.08 6.99 5.58
N ALA A 124 3.46 7.67 6.56
CA ALA A 124 3.01 7.04 7.80
C ALA A 124 2.00 5.91 7.53
N ALA A 125 1.03 6.14 6.64
CA ALA A 125 0.05 5.11 6.25
C ALA A 125 0.72 3.89 5.58
N VAL A 126 1.62 4.12 4.62
CA VAL A 126 2.34 3.03 3.92
C VAL A 126 3.26 2.26 4.88
N THR A 127 3.90 2.96 5.82
CA THR A 127 4.73 2.34 6.87
C THR A 127 3.89 1.48 7.81
N GLY A 128 2.72 1.99 8.23
CA GLY A 128 1.77 1.23 9.04
C GLY A 128 1.31 -0.05 8.34
N ALA A 129 0.95 0.04 7.05
CA ALA A 129 0.60 -1.14 6.26
C ALA A 129 1.75 -2.15 6.16
N ALA A 130 2.98 -1.68 5.90
CA ALA A 130 4.16 -2.54 5.86
C ALA A 130 4.43 -3.24 7.20
N ALA A 131 4.21 -2.54 8.33
CA ALA A 131 4.33 -3.11 9.66
C ALA A 131 3.27 -4.18 9.92
N LEU A 132 2.01 -3.95 9.52
CA LEU A 132 0.93 -4.94 9.64
C LEU A 132 1.24 -6.22 8.85
N ILE A 133 1.74 -6.07 7.61
CA ILE A 133 2.17 -7.21 6.78
C ILE A 133 3.32 -7.97 7.45
N ALA A 134 4.33 -7.26 7.97
CA ALA A 134 5.44 -7.88 8.67
C ALA A 134 5.01 -8.62 9.95
N CYS A 135 4.03 -8.08 10.68
CA CYS A 135 3.41 -8.73 11.84
C CYS A 135 2.63 -9.99 11.44
N ALA A 136 1.92 -9.97 10.31
CA ALA A 136 1.21 -11.14 9.80
C ALA A 136 2.19 -12.25 9.34
N ASP A 137 3.30 -11.87 8.72
CA ASP A 137 4.34 -12.79 8.23
C ASP A 137 5.21 -13.38 9.34
N SER A 138 5.29 -12.72 10.51
CA SER A 138 6.00 -13.27 11.66
C SER A 138 5.15 -14.41 12.25
N GLY A 139 5.48 -15.65 11.87
CA GLY A 139 4.74 -16.91 12.07
C GLY A 139 4.25 -17.29 13.48
N LYS A 140 4.26 -16.38 14.45
CA LYS A 140 3.46 -16.47 15.69
C LYS A 140 1.95 -16.42 15.40
N PHE A 141 1.51 -15.69 14.36
CA PHE A 141 0.08 -15.58 14.04
C PHE A 141 -0.44 -16.84 13.30
N GLN A 142 0.37 -17.44 12.41
CA GLN A 142 0.00 -18.66 11.69
C GLN A 142 -0.24 -19.87 12.62
N ARG A 143 0.47 -20.00 13.75
CA ARG A 143 0.29 -21.11 14.70
C ARG A 143 -0.97 -21.03 15.55
N THR A 144 -1.59 -19.86 15.65
CA THR A 144 -2.74 -19.64 16.57
C THR A 144 -4.08 -19.84 15.88
N ILE A 145 -4.14 -19.75 14.55
CA ILE A 145 -5.40 -19.81 13.77
C ILE A 145 -5.54 -21.12 12.99
N LEU A 146 -4.44 -21.75 12.59
CA LEU A 146 -4.44 -23.09 12.00
C LEU A 146 -3.76 -24.06 12.97
N PRO A 147 -4.48 -24.63 13.95
CA PRO A 147 -3.98 -25.81 14.64
C PRO A 147 -3.80 -26.93 13.61
N ALA A 148 -2.66 -27.60 13.70
CA ALA A 148 -2.25 -28.69 12.81
C ALA A 148 -3.26 -29.85 12.75
#